data_AF-A0A945QNF0-F1
#
_entry.id   AF-A0A945QNF0-F1
#
_cell.length_a   1.000
_cell.length_b   1.000
_cell.length_c   1.000
_cell.angle_alpha   90.00
_cell.angle_beta   90.00
_cell.angle_gamma   90.00
#
_symmetry.space_group_name_H-M   'P 1'
#
loop_
_entity.id
_entity.type
_entity.pdbx_description
1 polymer ?
#
loop_
_entity_poly.entity_id
_entity_poly.type
_entity_poly.pdbx_seq_one_letter_code
_entity_poly.pdbx_strand_id
1 'polypeptide(L)'
;MIPLLIPITLMGQSGLSKNDLVNTLGCGNCHSGIQGSTVINKNAPDLSYSGLKYNEAYLYDYLKSPQTVRQHIGNSRMPNFQFSDDEAYALTIFLMSKVSLPKERVLKKRRYKSNENTFALINTEYQCTACHSLNGSGNNKSIDLSLAGRRLKPEWLFDIILKPSAYVPRASPMPTFFNEDKEAYEKISEIVGYLKDLDGPSLDKLNSHYKKVSKENSTITLEMGQKIFL
;
A
#
# COMPACT_ATOMS: atom_id res chain seq x y z
N MET A 1 10.87 -27.68 44.04
CA MET A 1 9.73 -27.54 43.10
C MET A 1 10.08 -26.43 42.13
N ILE A 2 10.58 -26.78 40.94
CA ILE A 2 10.96 -25.83 39.88
C ILE A 2 9.84 -25.89 38.85
N PRO A 3 9.12 -24.79 38.55
CA PRO A 3 8.07 -24.84 37.54
C PRO A 3 8.73 -24.90 36.17
N LEU A 4 8.42 -25.97 35.44
CA LEU A 4 8.81 -26.18 34.06
C LEU A 4 8.08 -25.13 33.20
N LEU A 5 8.81 -24.16 32.65
CA LEU A 5 8.28 -23.24 31.64
C LEU A 5 8.10 -24.02 30.34
N ILE A 6 6.85 -24.34 30.01
CA ILE A 6 6.46 -24.87 28.70
C ILE A 6 6.65 -23.74 27.67
N PRO A 7 7.42 -23.95 26.59
CA PRO A 7 7.52 -22.95 25.53
C PRO A 7 6.16 -22.86 24.85
N ILE A 8 5.57 -21.66 24.84
CA ILE A 8 4.42 -21.35 24.01
C ILE A 8 4.91 -21.41 22.56
N THR A 9 4.76 -22.58 21.93
CA THR A 9 4.87 -22.72 20.48
C THR A 9 3.86 -21.78 19.84
N LEU A 10 4.35 -20.86 19.00
CA LEU A 10 3.56 -20.10 18.04
C LEU A 10 2.81 -21.08 17.12
N MET A 11 1.63 -21.54 17.53
CA MET A 11 0.68 -22.18 16.64
C MET A 11 -0.11 -21.06 15.97
N GLY A 12 0.42 -20.56 14.86
CA GLY A 12 -0.26 -19.56 14.05
C GLY A 12 -0.08 -19.89 12.58
N GLN A 13 -1.11 -20.51 11.99
CA GLN A 13 -1.34 -20.71 10.53
C GLN A 13 -0.72 -21.95 9.85
N SER A 14 0.09 -22.78 10.50
CA SER A 14 0.83 -23.87 9.81
C SER A 14 0.01 -25.11 9.40
N GLY A 15 -1.31 -25.03 9.24
CA GLY A 15 -2.14 -26.21 8.96
C GLY A 15 -3.41 -26.02 8.11
N LEU A 16 -3.71 -24.80 7.66
CA LEU A 16 -4.87 -24.55 6.79
C LEU A 16 -4.46 -24.59 5.31
N SER A 17 -5.31 -25.15 4.45
CA SER A 17 -5.12 -25.01 3.01
C SER A 17 -5.28 -23.55 2.59
N LYS A 18 -4.74 -23.16 1.43
CA LYS A 18 -4.82 -21.77 0.93
C LYS A 18 -6.27 -21.28 0.87
N ASN A 19 -7.16 -22.12 0.33
CA ASN A 19 -8.58 -21.83 0.21
C ASN A 19 -9.23 -21.72 1.59
N ASP A 20 -8.88 -22.60 2.54
CA ASP A 20 -9.41 -22.51 3.90
C ASP A 20 -8.96 -21.22 4.60
N LEU A 21 -7.73 -20.76 4.37
CA LEU A 21 -7.24 -19.51 4.95
C LEU A 21 -7.96 -18.29 4.37
N VAL A 22 -8.17 -18.25 3.06
CA VAL A 22 -8.95 -17.19 2.39
C VAL A 22 -10.40 -17.22 2.87
N ASN A 23 -11.05 -18.39 2.88
CA ASN A 23 -12.43 -18.54 3.31
C ASN A 23 -12.64 -18.23 4.81
N THR A 24 -11.66 -18.58 5.65
CA THR A 24 -11.73 -18.36 7.11
C THR A 24 -11.43 -16.92 7.46
N LEU A 25 -10.38 -16.33 6.87
CA LEU A 25 -9.96 -14.97 7.20
C LEU A 25 -10.70 -13.92 6.41
N GLY A 26 -11.11 -14.19 5.17
CA GLY A 26 -11.84 -13.32 4.26
C GLY A 26 -11.14 -12.00 3.97
N CYS A 27 -10.84 -11.68 2.72
CA CYS A 27 -10.23 -10.38 2.38
C CYS A 27 -11.07 -9.20 2.92
N GLY A 28 -12.39 -9.33 2.84
CA GLY A 28 -13.37 -8.38 3.36
C GLY A 28 -13.36 -8.21 4.89
N ASN A 29 -12.92 -9.17 5.69
CA ASN A 29 -12.93 -9.00 7.16
C ASN A 29 -11.87 -7.99 7.66
N CYS A 30 -10.90 -7.66 6.81
CA CYS A 30 -9.91 -6.63 7.08
C CYS A 30 -10.08 -5.43 6.16
N HIS A 31 -10.21 -5.64 4.86
CA HIS A 31 -10.21 -4.58 3.86
C HIS A 31 -11.59 -3.97 3.64
N SER A 32 -11.66 -2.63 3.58
CA SER A 32 -12.88 -1.90 3.21
C SER A 32 -12.94 -1.62 1.70
N GLY A 33 -14.11 -1.20 1.23
CA GLY A 33 -14.27 -0.65 -0.12
C GLY A 33 -14.65 -1.62 -1.23
N ILE A 34 -14.84 -2.90 -0.88
CA ILE A 34 -15.27 -3.97 -1.78
C ILE A 34 -16.35 -4.77 -1.05
N GLN A 35 -17.37 -5.29 -1.77
CA GLN A 35 -18.45 -6.10 -1.18
C GLN A 35 -17.89 -7.26 -0.36
N GLY A 36 -18.44 -7.49 0.84
CA GLY A 36 -18.02 -8.56 1.75
C GLY A 36 -17.56 -8.13 3.16
N SER A 37 -17.61 -6.84 3.52
CA SER A 37 -17.14 -6.37 4.84
C SER A 37 -18.21 -5.61 5.63
N THR A 38 -18.63 -6.17 6.77
CA THR A 38 -19.34 -5.44 7.84
C THR A 38 -18.41 -5.09 9.01
N VAL A 39 -17.17 -5.59 9.00
CA VAL A 39 -16.15 -5.39 10.04
C VAL A 39 -14.99 -4.61 9.45
N ILE A 40 -15.00 -3.29 9.67
CA ILE A 40 -13.91 -2.42 9.21
C ILE A 40 -12.76 -2.52 10.21
N ASN A 41 -11.71 -3.25 9.85
CA ASN A 41 -10.46 -3.16 10.58
C ASN A 41 -9.76 -1.84 10.23
N LYS A 42 -9.64 -0.92 11.19
CA LYS A 42 -8.93 0.37 11.04
C LYS A 42 -7.47 0.20 10.58
N ASN A 43 -6.92 -1.00 10.69
CA ASN A 43 -5.55 -1.32 10.32
C ASN A 43 -5.41 -1.82 8.87
N ALA A 44 -6.47 -2.14 8.13
CA ALA A 44 -6.32 -2.53 6.71
C ALA A 44 -6.65 -1.36 5.76
N PRO A 45 -6.00 -1.27 4.59
CA PRO A 45 -6.30 -0.22 3.61
C PRO A 45 -7.65 -0.45 2.92
N ASP A 46 -8.31 0.66 2.61
CA ASP A 46 -9.42 0.72 1.65
C ASP A 46 -8.93 0.34 0.24
N LEU A 47 -9.62 -0.62 -0.37
CA LEU A 47 -9.31 -1.16 -1.68
C LEU A 47 -10.20 -0.60 -2.80
N SER A 48 -11.13 0.32 -2.51
CA SER A 48 -12.02 0.94 -3.52
C SER A 48 -11.25 1.60 -4.68
N TYR A 49 -10.03 2.06 -4.40
CA TYR A 49 -9.16 2.80 -5.33
C TYR A 49 -7.76 2.18 -5.47
N SER A 50 -7.60 0.86 -5.22
CA SER A 50 -6.29 0.21 -5.30
C SER A 50 -5.60 0.40 -6.65
N GLY A 51 -6.35 0.39 -7.76
CA GLY A 51 -5.82 0.61 -9.10
C GLY A 51 -5.30 2.02 -9.38
N LEU A 52 -5.74 3.00 -8.59
CA LEU A 52 -5.26 4.37 -8.64
C LEU A 52 -4.08 4.61 -7.70
N LYS A 53 -3.98 3.81 -6.63
CA LYS A 53 -2.99 3.99 -5.56
C LYS A 53 -1.68 3.26 -5.81
N TYR A 54 -1.74 1.97 -6.12
CA TYR A 54 -0.55 1.11 -6.13
C TYR A 54 0.01 0.93 -7.53
N ASN A 55 1.33 0.76 -7.62
CA ASN A 55 1.94 0.20 -8.81
C ASN A 55 1.53 -1.28 -8.92
N GLU A 56 1.10 -1.71 -10.11
CA GLU A 56 0.62 -3.06 -10.37
C GLU A 56 1.64 -4.15 -10.05
N ALA A 57 2.89 -3.95 -10.48
CA ALA A 57 3.96 -4.91 -10.24
C ALA A 57 4.29 -5.06 -8.75
N TYR A 58 4.21 -3.96 -7.97
CA TYR A 58 4.31 -4.01 -6.52
C TYR A 58 3.14 -4.77 -5.91
N LEU A 59 1.91 -4.53 -6.37
CA LEU A 59 0.73 -5.18 -5.81
C LEU A 59 0.79 -6.70 -6.01
N TYR A 60 1.18 -7.14 -7.20
CA TYR A 60 1.43 -8.55 -7.50
C TYR A 60 2.48 -9.17 -6.57
N ASP A 61 3.65 -8.52 -6.44
CA ASP A 61 4.74 -8.99 -5.58
C ASP A 61 4.33 -9.04 -4.10
N TYR A 62 3.60 -8.03 -3.64
CA TYR A 62 3.08 -7.96 -2.28
C TYR A 62 2.07 -9.08 -1.99
N LEU A 63 1.19 -9.43 -2.94
CA LEU A 63 0.25 -10.54 -2.78
C LEU A 63 0.97 -11.90 -2.70
N LYS A 64 2.05 -12.07 -3.47
CA LYS A 64 2.91 -13.26 -3.43
C LYS A 64 3.67 -13.39 -2.11
N SER A 65 4.17 -12.28 -1.59
CA SER A 65 4.98 -12.25 -0.37
C SER A 65 4.74 -10.95 0.41
N PRO A 66 3.70 -10.87 1.25
CA PRO A 66 3.37 -9.66 1.98
C PRO A 66 4.53 -9.20 2.87
N GLN A 67 5.06 -8.01 2.57
CA GLN A 67 6.14 -7.40 3.34
C GLN A 67 5.60 -6.48 4.43
N THR A 68 6.44 -6.19 5.43
CA THR A 68 6.08 -5.21 6.46
C THR A 68 6.10 -3.79 5.89
N VAL A 69 4.93 -3.14 5.80
CA VAL A 69 4.81 -1.73 5.38
C VAL A 69 4.74 -0.76 6.57
N ARG A 70 4.08 -1.17 7.66
CA ARG A 70 3.96 -0.39 8.90
C ARG A 70 4.47 -1.22 10.06
N GLN A 71 5.43 -0.69 10.80
CA GLN A 71 6.05 -1.40 11.91
C GLN A 71 5.21 -1.31 13.19
N HIS A 72 4.45 -0.22 13.34
CA HIS A 72 3.68 0.12 14.55
C HIS A 72 2.32 -0.59 14.71
N ILE A 73 1.90 -1.47 13.79
CA ILE A 73 0.56 -2.12 13.84
C ILE A 73 0.57 -3.52 14.47
N GLY A 74 1.68 -3.93 15.10
CA GLY A 74 1.81 -5.25 15.74
C GLY A 74 1.48 -6.41 14.79
N ASN A 75 0.67 -7.35 15.28
CA ASN A 75 0.26 -8.57 14.55
C ASN A 75 -0.89 -8.37 13.56
N SER A 76 -1.45 -7.16 13.42
CA SER A 76 -2.49 -6.86 12.42
C SER A 76 -1.88 -6.73 11.01
N ARG A 77 -1.32 -7.84 10.50
CA ARG A 77 -0.64 -7.91 9.20
C ARG A 77 -1.44 -8.76 8.24
N MET A 78 -1.30 -8.47 6.94
CA MET A 78 -1.84 -9.35 5.90
C MET A 78 -1.09 -10.69 5.98
N PRO A 79 -1.80 -11.82 6.14
CA PRO A 79 -1.19 -13.15 6.10
C PRO A 79 -0.58 -13.44 4.74
N ASN A 80 0.45 -14.30 4.71
CA ASN A 80 0.90 -14.88 3.46
C ASN A 80 0.02 -16.09 3.11
N PHE A 81 -0.90 -15.90 2.16
CA PHE A 81 -1.80 -16.96 1.68
C PHE A 81 -1.12 -17.96 0.73
N GLN A 82 0.16 -17.73 0.39
CA GLN A 82 0.95 -18.57 -0.51
C GLN A 82 0.33 -18.68 -1.92
N PHE A 83 -0.22 -17.59 -2.44
CA PHE A 83 -0.82 -17.56 -3.78
C PHE A 83 0.16 -18.04 -4.87
N SER A 84 -0.35 -18.81 -5.83
CA SER A 84 0.36 -19.10 -7.08
C SER A 84 0.57 -17.81 -7.89
N ASP A 85 1.38 -17.88 -8.95
CA ASP A 85 1.56 -16.73 -9.84
C ASP A 85 0.24 -16.33 -10.49
N ASP A 86 -0.54 -17.32 -10.93
CA ASP A 86 -1.87 -17.17 -11.52
C ASP A 86 -2.86 -16.52 -10.55
N GLU A 87 -2.92 -16.99 -9.30
CA GLU A 87 -3.83 -16.45 -8.28
C GLU A 87 -3.47 -15.01 -7.91
N ALA A 88 -2.19 -14.72 -7.69
CA ALA A 88 -1.73 -13.38 -7.38
C ALA A 88 -1.93 -12.42 -8.56
N TYR A 89 -1.74 -12.90 -9.80
CA TYR A 89 -1.99 -12.11 -11.01
C TYR A 89 -3.49 -11.82 -11.19
N ALA A 90 -4.35 -12.83 -11.01
CA ALA A 90 -5.80 -12.67 -11.06
C ALA A 90 -6.30 -11.64 -10.03
N LEU A 91 -5.86 -11.76 -8.78
CA LEU A 91 -6.16 -10.79 -7.72
C LEU A 91 -5.62 -9.40 -8.05
N THR A 92 -4.44 -9.30 -8.64
CA THR A 92 -3.87 -8.02 -9.09
C THR A 92 -4.78 -7.37 -10.12
N ILE A 93 -5.20 -8.09 -11.17
CA ILE A 93 -6.14 -7.57 -12.18
C ILE A 93 -7.41 -7.05 -11.51
N PHE A 94 -8.01 -7.85 -10.62
CA PHE A 94 -9.22 -7.48 -9.90
C PHE A 94 -9.04 -6.20 -9.07
N LEU A 95 -7.96 -6.09 -8.30
CA LEU A 95 -7.67 -4.90 -7.49
C LEU A 95 -7.30 -3.69 -8.35
N MET A 96 -6.63 -3.87 -9.48
CA MET A 96 -6.32 -2.79 -10.41
C MET A 96 -7.58 -2.22 -11.10
N SER A 97 -8.67 -2.99 -11.17
CA SER A 97 -9.97 -2.50 -11.64
C SER A 97 -10.65 -1.51 -10.68
N LYS A 98 -10.19 -1.43 -9.42
CA LYS A 98 -10.82 -0.60 -8.39
C LYS A 98 -10.29 0.83 -8.46
N VAL A 99 -11.16 1.74 -8.88
CA VAL A 99 -10.84 3.15 -9.17
C VAL A 99 -11.82 4.14 -8.54
N SER A 100 -12.59 3.71 -7.53
CA SER A 100 -13.56 4.53 -6.81
C SER A 100 -12.85 5.31 -5.69
N LEU A 101 -12.67 6.61 -5.90
CA LEU A 101 -12.07 7.52 -4.93
C LEU A 101 -13.11 8.00 -3.89
N PRO A 102 -12.65 8.51 -2.73
CA PRO A 102 -13.49 9.29 -1.84
C PRO A 102 -14.21 10.42 -2.59
N LYS A 103 -15.41 10.77 -2.13
CA LYS A 103 -16.25 11.80 -2.75
C LYS A 103 -15.47 13.10 -2.96
N GLU A 104 -15.68 13.75 -4.10
CA GLU A 104 -15.06 15.03 -4.50
C GLU A 104 -13.54 14.98 -4.74
N ARG A 105 -12.90 13.80 -4.72
CA ARG A 105 -11.48 13.65 -5.12
C ARG A 105 -11.35 13.23 -6.57
N VAL A 106 -10.40 13.83 -7.29
CA VAL A 106 -10.02 13.45 -8.66
C VAL A 106 -8.51 13.49 -8.78
N LEU A 107 -7.92 12.36 -9.17
CA LEU A 107 -6.50 12.30 -9.46
C LEU A 107 -6.23 12.90 -10.85
N LYS A 108 -5.27 13.84 -10.93
CA LYS A 108 -4.86 14.45 -12.19
C LYS A 108 -3.37 14.20 -12.41
N LYS A 109 -3.01 13.89 -13.66
CA LYS A 109 -1.61 13.84 -14.07
C LYS A 109 -0.99 15.22 -13.95
N ARG A 110 0.24 15.28 -13.43
CA ARG A 110 1.02 16.50 -13.26
C ARG A 110 2.47 16.22 -13.61
N ARG A 111 3.23 17.28 -13.82
CA ARG A 111 4.69 17.19 -13.90
C ARG A 111 5.25 17.21 -12.48
N TYR A 112 5.96 16.16 -12.11
CA TYR A 112 6.62 16.04 -10.82
C TYR A 112 8.14 16.20 -11.02
N LYS A 113 8.75 17.14 -10.31
CA LYS A 113 10.19 17.39 -10.39
C LYS A 113 10.69 17.85 -9.03
N SER A 114 11.59 17.08 -8.43
CA SER A 114 12.34 17.50 -7.25
C SER A 114 13.50 18.42 -7.61
N ASN A 115 14.05 19.07 -6.59
CA ASN A 115 15.31 19.78 -6.63
C ASN A 115 16.23 19.26 -5.51
N GLU A 116 17.44 19.81 -5.43
CA GLU A 116 18.45 19.45 -4.44
C GLU A 116 18.02 19.68 -2.98
N ASN A 117 17.10 20.63 -2.74
CA ASN A 117 16.60 21.00 -1.42
C ASN A 117 15.32 20.26 -1.01
N THR A 118 14.72 19.45 -1.89
CA THR A 118 13.44 18.77 -1.59
C THR A 118 13.53 17.85 -0.38
N PHE A 119 14.68 17.24 -0.10
CA PHE A 119 14.85 16.47 1.13
C PHE A 119 14.73 17.35 2.38
N ALA A 120 15.33 18.55 2.37
CA ALA A 120 15.23 19.50 3.48
C ALA A 120 13.79 20.04 3.64
N LEU A 121 13.08 20.27 2.52
CA LEU A 121 11.66 20.61 2.52
C LEU A 121 10.82 19.54 3.26
N ILE A 122 11.05 18.26 2.95
CA ILE A 122 10.34 17.13 3.57
C ILE A 122 10.74 16.95 5.03
N ASN A 123 12.05 16.98 5.33
CA ASN A 123 12.59 16.62 6.64
C ASN A 123 12.50 17.76 7.66
N THR A 124 12.75 19.00 7.25
CA THR A 124 12.96 20.13 8.16
C THR A 124 11.78 21.09 8.14
N GLU A 125 11.26 21.46 6.97
CA GLU A 125 10.16 22.43 6.89
C GLU A 125 8.82 21.80 7.25
N TYR A 126 8.43 20.75 6.52
CA TYR A 126 7.18 20.03 6.79
C TYR A 126 7.32 18.94 7.86
N GLN A 127 8.55 18.64 8.29
CA GLN A 127 8.84 17.69 9.37
C GLN A 127 8.13 16.33 9.19
N CYS A 128 8.00 15.86 7.95
CA CYS A 128 7.37 14.58 7.65
C CYS A 128 8.06 13.43 8.40
N THR A 129 9.36 13.56 8.64
CA THR A 129 10.21 12.60 9.34
C THR A 129 9.96 12.53 10.86
N ALA A 130 9.16 13.44 11.42
CA ALA A 130 8.70 13.32 12.80
C ALA A 130 7.89 12.03 13.03
N CYS A 131 7.19 11.54 12.00
CA CYS A 131 6.44 10.27 12.05
C CYS A 131 6.92 9.23 11.03
N HIS A 132 7.42 9.65 9.88
CA HIS A 132 7.87 8.77 8.81
C HIS A 132 9.37 8.54 8.85
N SER A 133 9.84 7.40 8.37
CA SER A 133 11.25 7.26 8.01
C SER A 133 11.48 7.68 6.56
N LEU A 134 12.65 8.21 6.26
CA LEU A 134 13.07 8.59 4.92
C LEU A 134 14.60 8.49 4.82
N ASN A 135 15.10 7.64 3.93
CA ASN A 135 16.54 7.38 3.71
C ASN A 135 17.30 7.14 5.03
N GLY A 136 16.73 6.30 5.90
CA GLY A 136 17.32 5.98 7.21
C GLY A 136 17.20 7.08 8.27
N SER A 137 16.64 8.25 7.94
CA SER A 137 16.34 9.32 8.90
C SER A 137 14.88 9.26 9.37
N GLY A 138 14.56 9.93 10.47
CA GLY A 138 13.20 10.05 11.00
C GLY A 138 12.76 8.91 11.91
N ASN A 139 11.45 8.81 12.16
CA ASN A 139 10.87 7.86 13.10
C ASN A 139 10.06 6.77 12.38
N ASN A 140 9.98 5.59 12.99
CA ASN A 140 9.23 4.45 12.45
C ASN A 140 7.78 4.37 12.98
N LYS A 141 7.17 5.52 13.23
CA LYS A 141 5.80 5.65 13.77
C LYS A 141 4.74 5.63 12.66
N SER A 142 5.17 5.64 11.39
CA SER A 142 4.33 5.60 10.20
C SER A 142 4.95 4.65 9.15
N ILE A 143 4.68 4.89 7.87
CA ILE A 143 5.30 4.17 6.74
C ILE A 143 6.67 4.75 6.40
N ASP A 144 7.57 3.88 5.92
CA ASP A 144 8.82 4.31 5.30
C ASP A 144 8.54 4.95 3.93
N LEU A 145 8.86 6.23 3.80
CA LEU A 145 8.69 7.01 2.57
C LEU A 145 9.74 6.66 1.51
N SER A 146 10.85 6.03 1.91
CA SER A 146 11.87 5.54 0.97
C SER A 146 11.34 4.49 0.00
N LEU A 147 10.20 3.86 0.35
CA LEU A 147 9.53 2.84 -0.44
C LEU A 147 8.41 3.41 -1.33
N ALA A 148 8.21 4.74 -1.33
CA ALA A 148 7.07 5.37 -2.00
C ALA A 148 7.07 5.13 -3.50
N GLY A 149 8.20 5.36 -4.19
CA GLY A 149 8.31 5.22 -5.65
C GLY A 149 8.02 3.81 -6.13
N ARG A 150 8.57 2.79 -5.48
CA ARG A 150 8.22 1.38 -5.77
C ARG A 150 6.74 1.08 -5.55
N ARG A 151 6.12 1.63 -4.50
CA ARG A 151 4.80 1.18 -4.06
C ARG A 151 3.63 1.93 -4.69
N LEU A 152 3.77 3.25 -4.86
CA LEU A 152 2.65 4.17 -5.03
C LEU A 152 2.74 4.93 -6.34
N LYS A 153 1.59 5.16 -6.97
CA LYS A 153 1.47 6.02 -8.14
C LYS A 153 1.60 7.50 -7.74
N PRO A 154 2.27 8.34 -8.54
CA PRO A 154 2.57 9.71 -8.16
C PRO A 154 1.31 10.58 -8.05
N GLU A 155 0.26 10.31 -8.84
CA GLU A 155 -1.01 11.03 -8.73
C GLU A 155 -1.72 10.78 -7.40
N TRP A 156 -1.63 9.56 -6.86
CA TRP A 156 -2.17 9.25 -5.54
C TRP A 156 -1.29 9.85 -4.43
N LEU A 157 0.04 9.81 -4.58
CA LEU A 157 0.97 10.49 -3.66
C LEU A 157 0.68 11.99 -3.57
N PHE A 158 0.36 12.64 -4.68
CA PHE A 158 -0.04 14.03 -4.69
C PHE A 158 -1.29 14.25 -3.83
N ASP A 159 -2.34 13.43 -4.05
CA ASP A 159 -3.63 13.66 -3.41
C ASP A 159 -3.64 13.31 -1.91
N ILE A 160 -2.88 12.29 -1.48
CA ILE A 160 -2.72 11.95 -0.06
C ILE A 160 -1.97 13.05 0.71
N ILE A 161 -0.99 13.72 0.08
CA ILE A 161 -0.26 14.83 0.70
C ILE A 161 -1.14 16.08 0.77
N LEU A 162 -1.94 16.32 -0.28
CA LEU A 162 -2.87 17.45 -0.34
C LEU A 162 -4.02 17.31 0.66
N LYS A 163 -4.65 16.13 0.72
CA LYS A 163 -5.86 15.89 1.49
C LYS A 163 -5.82 14.54 2.22
N PRO A 164 -4.95 14.39 3.23
CA PRO A 164 -4.81 13.11 3.93
C PRO A 164 -6.12 12.63 4.55
N SER A 165 -6.93 13.55 5.09
CA SER A 165 -8.21 13.25 5.72
C SER A 165 -9.24 12.55 4.81
N ALA A 166 -9.05 12.56 3.49
CA ALA A 166 -9.88 11.82 2.55
C ALA A 166 -9.57 10.31 2.52
N TYR A 167 -8.37 9.91 2.94
CA TYR A 167 -7.85 8.55 2.75
C TYR A 167 -7.43 7.87 4.06
N VAL A 168 -6.97 8.63 5.06
CA VAL A 168 -6.57 8.08 6.36
C VAL A 168 -7.71 8.22 7.37
N PRO A 169 -7.82 7.30 8.35
CA PRO A 169 -8.82 7.43 9.42
C PRO A 169 -8.66 8.75 10.17
N ARG A 170 -9.76 9.30 10.72
CA ARG A 170 -9.76 10.55 11.50
C ARG A 170 -8.76 10.54 12.68
N ALA A 171 -8.47 9.37 13.24
CA ALA A 171 -7.51 9.21 14.33
C ALA A 171 -6.03 9.22 13.86
N SER A 172 -5.78 9.26 12.56
CA SER A 172 -4.43 9.37 12.02
C SER A 172 -3.79 10.70 12.41
N PRO A 173 -2.53 10.72 12.86
CA PRO A 173 -1.82 11.95 13.18
C PRO A 173 -1.29 12.69 11.94
N MET A 174 -1.54 12.19 10.71
CA MET A 174 -1.06 12.83 9.49
C MET A 174 -1.74 14.20 9.29
N PRO A 175 -0.99 15.31 9.36
CA PRO A 175 -1.57 16.64 9.33
C PRO A 175 -1.90 17.09 7.90
N THR A 176 -2.84 18.02 7.77
CA THR A 176 -3.13 18.73 6.51
C THR A 176 -2.28 19.99 6.46
N PHE A 177 -1.15 19.94 5.75
CA PHE A 177 -0.22 21.08 5.63
C PHE A 177 -0.63 22.10 4.57
N PHE A 178 -1.41 21.68 3.57
CA PHE A 178 -1.57 22.39 2.32
C PHE A 178 -3.01 22.83 2.10
N ASN A 179 -3.19 24.07 1.64
CA ASN A 179 -4.45 24.54 1.07
C ASN A 179 -4.55 24.08 -0.40
N GLU A 180 -5.76 24.05 -0.96
CA GLU A 180 -5.97 23.65 -2.36
C GLU A 180 -5.73 24.81 -3.34
N ASP A 181 -4.52 25.37 -3.31
CA ASP A 181 -4.07 26.49 -4.13
C ASP A 181 -2.85 26.16 -5.00
N LYS A 182 -2.47 27.10 -5.86
CA LYS A 182 -1.38 26.92 -6.82
C LYS A 182 -0.03 26.69 -6.14
N GLU A 183 0.28 27.44 -5.08
CA GLU A 183 1.57 27.35 -4.37
C GLU A 183 1.72 25.97 -3.71
N ALA A 184 0.67 25.50 -3.05
CA ALA A 184 0.61 24.15 -2.51
C ALA A 184 0.84 23.10 -3.59
N TYR A 185 0.19 23.23 -4.74
CA TYR A 185 0.36 22.25 -5.83
C TYR A 185 1.79 22.18 -6.36
N GLU A 186 2.50 23.31 -6.42
CA GLU A 186 3.90 23.35 -6.82
C GLU A 186 4.79 22.62 -5.78
N LYS A 187 4.62 22.93 -4.49
CA LYS A 187 5.37 22.28 -3.40
C LYS A 187 5.10 20.79 -3.31
N ILE A 188 3.84 20.37 -3.43
CA ILE A 188 3.49 18.95 -3.42
C ILE A 188 4.06 18.26 -4.66
N SER A 189 4.04 18.90 -5.83
CA SER A 189 4.62 18.32 -7.04
C SER A 189 6.13 18.12 -6.92
N GLU A 190 6.82 18.99 -6.19
CA GLU A 190 8.22 18.84 -5.83
C GLU A 190 8.45 17.63 -4.90
N ILE A 191 7.70 17.56 -3.79
CA ILE A 191 7.77 16.44 -2.83
C ILE A 191 7.50 15.10 -3.53
N VAL A 192 6.45 15.03 -4.35
CA VAL A 192 6.12 13.83 -5.13
C VAL A 192 7.22 13.51 -6.13
N GLY A 193 7.84 14.52 -6.73
CA GLY A 193 9.00 14.36 -7.60
C GLY A 193 10.14 13.61 -6.91
N TYR A 194 10.41 13.94 -5.64
CA TYR A 194 11.42 13.25 -4.86
C TYR A 194 10.99 11.84 -4.49
N LEU A 195 9.80 11.70 -3.90
CA LEU A 195 9.31 10.41 -3.39
C LEU A 195 9.11 9.36 -4.48
N LYS A 196 8.66 9.75 -5.67
CA LYS A 196 8.41 8.81 -6.78
C LYS A 196 9.70 8.21 -7.34
N ASP A 197 10.82 8.92 -7.23
CA ASP A 197 12.12 8.49 -7.77
C ASP A 197 12.90 7.61 -6.77
N LEU A 198 12.42 7.50 -5.52
CA LEU A 198 12.97 6.59 -4.53
C LEU A 198 12.67 5.13 -4.89
N ASP A 199 13.68 4.28 -4.71
CA ASP A 199 13.59 2.83 -4.94
C ASP A 199 13.22 2.42 -6.39
N GLY A 200 13.58 3.27 -7.36
CA GLY A 200 13.37 3.04 -8.79
C GLY A 200 13.92 1.71 -9.31
N PRO A 201 15.18 1.31 -9.02
CA PRO A 201 15.73 0.03 -9.48
C PRO A 201 14.91 -1.19 -9.03
N SER A 202 14.34 -1.14 -7.82
CA SER A 202 13.45 -2.21 -7.35
C SER A 202 12.14 -2.23 -8.13
N LEU A 203 11.55 -1.07 -8.42
CA LEU A 203 10.36 -0.97 -9.25
C LEU A 203 10.60 -1.53 -10.66
N ASP A 204 11.73 -1.21 -11.29
CA ASP A 204 12.09 -1.71 -12.62
C ASP A 204 12.23 -3.23 -12.66
N LYS A 205 12.83 -3.81 -11.61
CA LYS A 205 12.90 -5.27 -11.43
C LYS A 205 11.49 -5.88 -11.31
N LEU A 206 10.62 -5.29 -10.48
CA LEU A 206 9.25 -5.76 -10.32
C LEU A 206 8.47 -5.67 -11.63
N ASN A 207 8.58 -4.56 -12.35
CA ASN A 207 7.93 -4.36 -13.65
C ASN A 207 8.38 -5.40 -14.67
N SER A 208 9.68 -5.73 -14.70
CA SER A 208 10.23 -6.75 -15.59
C SER A 208 9.63 -8.13 -15.29
N HIS A 209 9.51 -8.49 -14.02
CA HIS A 209 8.90 -9.74 -13.58
C HIS A 209 7.40 -9.78 -13.91
N TYR A 210 6.65 -8.74 -13.52
CA TYR A 210 5.22 -8.64 -13.78
C TYR A 210 4.88 -8.71 -15.27
N LYS A 211 5.69 -8.08 -16.12
CA LYS A 211 5.52 -8.15 -17.58
C LYS A 211 5.69 -9.57 -18.14
N LYS A 212 6.56 -10.39 -17.53
CA LYS A 212 6.70 -11.80 -17.91
C LYS A 212 5.45 -12.59 -17.51
N VAL A 213 5.04 -12.48 -16.25
CA VAL A 213 3.85 -13.16 -15.71
C VAL A 213 2.59 -12.80 -16.51
N SER A 214 2.41 -11.52 -16.84
CA SER A 214 1.26 -11.04 -17.61
C SER A 214 1.17 -11.66 -19.02
N LYS A 215 2.31 -11.92 -19.66
CA LYS A 215 2.36 -12.60 -20.97
C LYS A 215 2.05 -14.09 -20.87
N GLU A 216 2.57 -14.74 -19.83
CA GLU A 216 2.39 -16.18 -19.60
C GLU A 216 0.94 -16.52 -19.18
N ASN A 217 0.20 -15.53 -18.66
CA ASN A 217 -1.13 -15.69 -18.08
C ASN A 217 -2.22 -14.90 -18.81
N SER A 218 -2.15 -14.83 -20.14
CA SER A 218 -3.09 -14.02 -20.95
C SER A 218 -4.56 -14.48 -20.89
N THR A 219 -4.81 -15.69 -20.38
CA THR A 219 -6.16 -16.26 -20.20
C THR A 219 -6.79 -15.92 -18.84
N ILE A 220 -6.01 -15.37 -17.90
CA ILE A 220 -6.51 -15.01 -16.57
C ILE A 220 -7.36 -13.76 -16.63
N THR A 221 -8.54 -13.81 -16.00
CA THR A 221 -9.54 -12.75 -16.05
C THR A 221 -9.75 -12.04 -14.72
N LEU A 222 -10.46 -10.90 -14.77
CA LEU A 222 -10.88 -10.15 -13.59
C LEU A 222 -11.81 -10.97 -12.70
N GLU A 223 -12.71 -11.76 -13.28
CA GLU A 223 -13.68 -12.59 -12.56
C GLU A 223 -12.99 -13.69 -11.73
N MET A 224 -11.89 -14.24 -12.24
CA MET A 224 -11.05 -15.18 -11.49
C MET A 224 -10.50 -14.53 -10.22
N GLY A 225 -9.99 -13.29 -10.33
CA GLY A 225 -9.50 -12.53 -9.19
C GLY A 225 -10.61 -12.17 -8.20
N GLN A 226 -11.79 -11.80 -8.70
CA GLN A 226 -12.95 -11.53 -7.86
C GLN A 226 -13.37 -12.75 -7.06
N LYS A 227 -13.34 -13.95 -7.67
CA LYS A 227 -13.69 -15.20 -6.99
C LYS A 227 -12.69 -15.57 -5.88
N ILE A 228 -11.41 -15.24 -6.02
CA ILE A 228 -10.41 -15.46 -4.96
C ILE A 228 -10.59 -14.45 -3.82
N PHE A 229 -11.07 -13.24 -4.12
CA PHE A 229 -11.25 -12.19 -3.12
C PHE A 229 -12.45 -12.44 -2.18
N LEU A 230 -13.52 -13.05 -2.69
CA LEU A 230 -14.77 -13.34 -1.98
C LEU A 230 -14.72 -14.67 -1.26
#